data_AF-A0A0C9UJB8-F1
#
_entry.id   AF-A0A0C9UJB8-F1
#
_cell.length_a   1.000
_cell.length_b   1.000
_cell.length_c   1.000
_cell.angle_alpha   90.00
_cell.angle_beta   90.00
_cell.angle_gamma   90.00
#
_symmetry.space_group_name_H-M   'P 1'
#
loop_
_entity.id
_entity.type
_entity.pdbx_description
1 polymer ?
#
loop_
_entity_poly.entity_id
_entity_poly.type
_entity_poly.pdbx_seq_one_letter_code
_entity_poly.pdbx_strand_id
1 'polypeptide(L)'
;IVISYDIACKYHIHFRKRVSNRAWPLFNAEELKKFDETDVVWLVPKFHLASHIDGCADKFSFNWTENVGRTCGEIVESNWASLNLLATATREMGWGHRRDTLNDAMLFHNWRKATNEGEA
;
A
#
# COMPACT_ATOMS: atom_id res chain seq x y z
N ILE A 1 -9.11 -5.50 -11.11
CA ILE A 1 -8.00 -4.70 -10.50
C ILE A 1 -8.09 -4.84 -8.99
N VAL A 2 -6.97 -4.97 -8.29
CA VAL A 2 -6.95 -5.02 -6.81
C VAL A 2 -6.30 -3.75 -6.28
N ILE A 3 -6.97 -3.09 -5.34
CA ILE A 3 -6.48 -1.91 -4.64
C ILE A 3 -6.37 -2.25 -3.15
N SER A 4 -5.17 -2.10 -2.61
CA SER A 4 -4.89 -2.27 -1.19
C SER A 4 -4.69 -0.92 -0.53
N TYR A 5 -5.38 -0.67 0.58
CA TYR A 5 -5.17 0.53 1.39
C TYR A 5 -5.63 0.28 2.83
N ASP A 6 -4.95 0.87 3.81
CA ASP A 6 -5.18 0.59 5.24
C ASP A 6 -6.63 0.77 5.63
N ILE A 7 -7.27 1.82 5.13
CA ILE A 7 -8.68 2.11 5.39
C ILE A 7 -9.58 1.85 4.17
N ALA A 8 -9.18 0.92 3.28
CA ALA A 8 -9.95 0.59 2.08
C ALA A 8 -11.43 0.31 2.39
N CYS A 9 -11.73 -0.34 3.52
CA CYS A 9 -13.10 -0.64 3.97
C CYS A 9 -14.01 0.58 4.14
N LYS A 10 -13.45 1.75 4.50
CA LYS A 10 -14.19 3.02 4.58
C LYS A 10 -13.99 3.86 3.34
N TYR A 11 -12.78 3.84 2.80
CA TYR A 11 -12.40 4.65 1.66
C TYR A 11 -13.29 4.28 0.46
N HIS A 12 -13.33 3.03 0.04
CA HIS A 12 -13.97 2.63 -1.22
C HIS A 12 -15.44 3.10 -1.37
N ILE A 13 -16.20 3.19 -0.27
CA ILE A 13 -17.62 3.57 -0.21
C ILE A 13 -17.93 4.85 -1.00
N HIS A 14 -17.05 5.84 -0.93
CA HIS A 14 -17.22 7.13 -1.61
C HIS A 14 -16.14 7.39 -2.67
N PHE A 15 -15.40 6.37 -3.10
CA PHE A 15 -14.30 6.54 -4.05
C PHE A 15 -14.77 7.16 -5.36
N ARG A 16 -15.83 6.62 -5.97
CA ARG A 16 -16.40 7.13 -7.20
C ARG A 16 -16.76 8.63 -7.11
N LYS A 17 -17.45 9.02 -6.03
CA LYS A 17 -17.81 10.44 -5.78
C LYS A 17 -16.59 11.34 -5.64
N ARG A 18 -15.50 10.83 -5.03
CA ARG A 18 -14.26 11.59 -4.86
C ARG A 18 -13.54 11.79 -6.18
N VAL A 19 -13.40 10.75 -7.00
CA VAL A 19 -12.73 10.88 -8.30
C VAL A 19 -13.53 11.71 -9.30
N SER A 20 -14.87 11.73 -9.16
CA SER A 20 -15.79 12.53 -9.98
C SER A 20 -16.11 13.91 -9.37
N ASN A 21 -15.30 14.43 -8.45
CA ASN A 21 -15.59 15.71 -7.79
C ASN A 21 -15.63 16.85 -8.82
N ARG A 22 -16.68 17.69 -8.78
CA ARG A 22 -16.86 18.77 -9.77
C ARG A 22 -15.83 19.91 -9.65
N ALA A 23 -15.35 20.19 -8.44
CA ALA A 23 -14.37 21.25 -8.22
C ALA A 23 -12.95 20.78 -8.59
N TRP A 24 -12.65 19.50 -8.37
CA TRP A 24 -11.32 18.91 -8.58
C TRP A 24 -11.46 17.48 -9.15
N PRO A 25 -11.85 17.33 -10.43
CA PRO A 25 -12.03 16.02 -11.02
C PRO A 25 -10.67 15.34 -11.16
N LEU A 26 -10.54 14.14 -10.58
CA LEU A 26 -9.36 13.30 -10.77
C LEU A 26 -9.51 12.45 -12.02
N PHE A 27 -10.73 12.07 -12.36
CA PHE A 27 -11.06 11.33 -13.57
C PHE A 27 -11.88 12.22 -14.52
N ASN A 28 -11.57 12.13 -15.81
CA ASN A 28 -12.43 12.63 -16.87
C ASN A 28 -13.59 11.66 -17.15
N ALA A 29 -14.52 12.04 -18.03
CA ALA A 29 -15.73 11.26 -18.31
C ALA A 29 -15.44 9.85 -18.89
N GLU A 30 -14.39 9.71 -19.70
CA GLU A 30 -13.99 8.44 -20.29
C GLU A 30 -13.37 7.52 -19.24
N GLU A 31 -12.51 8.06 -18.37
CA GLU A 31 -11.92 7.35 -17.24
C GLU A 31 -12.98 6.91 -16.23
N LEU A 32 -14.00 7.75 -15.97
CA LEU A 32 -15.12 7.40 -15.11
C LEU A 32 -15.90 6.21 -15.64
N LYS A 33 -16.12 6.17 -16.96
CA LYS A 33 -16.83 5.08 -17.64
C LYS A 33 -16.02 3.79 -17.58
N LYS A 34 -14.72 3.86 -17.90
CA LYS A 34 -13.79 2.72 -17.79
C LYS A 34 -13.75 2.17 -16.36
N PHE A 35 -13.76 3.05 -15.36
CA PHE A 35 -13.79 2.63 -13.96
C PHE A 35 -15.07 1.86 -13.61
N ASP A 36 -16.24 2.31 -14.08
CA ASP A 36 -17.51 1.61 -13.84
C ASP A 36 -17.57 0.23 -14.49
N GLU A 37 -16.87 0.05 -15.61
CA GLU A 37 -16.78 -1.22 -16.33
C GLU A 37 -15.68 -2.13 -15.76
N THR A 38 -14.85 -1.63 -14.83
CA THR A 38 -13.75 -2.37 -14.25
C THR A 38 -14.18 -3.02 -12.92
N ASP A 39 -13.96 -4.32 -12.79
CA ASP A 39 -14.08 -4.98 -11.50
C ASP A 39 -12.90 -4.59 -10.59
N VAL A 40 -13.20 -3.86 -9.52
CA VAL A 40 -12.21 -3.36 -8.56
C VAL A 40 -12.45 -4.00 -7.20
N VAL A 41 -11.49 -4.81 -6.77
CA VAL A 41 -11.48 -5.44 -5.45
C VAL A 41 -10.69 -4.53 -4.49
N TRP A 42 -11.29 -4.23 -3.35
CA TRP A 42 -10.69 -3.42 -2.31
C TRP A 42 -10.26 -4.31 -1.16
N LEU A 43 -9.00 -4.23 -0.75
CA LEU A 43 -8.45 -5.04 0.33
C LEU A 43 -7.72 -4.16 1.34
N VAL A 44 -7.57 -4.67 2.56
CA VAL A 44 -6.80 -4.04 3.63
C VAL A 44 -5.56 -4.90 3.88
N PRO A 45 -4.35 -4.29 3.99
CA PRO A 45 -3.14 -5.01 4.37
C PRO A 45 -3.34 -5.88 5.61
N LYS A 46 -2.71 -7.06 5.63
CA LYS A 46 -2.99 -8.08 6.65
C LYS A 46 -2.76 -7.61 8.08
N PHE A 47 -1.74 -6.79 8.31
CA PHE A 47 -1.43 -6.25 9.63
C PHE A 47 -2.52 -5.27 10.10
N HIS A 48 -2.88 -4.32 9.23
CA HIS A 48 -3.94 -3.34 9.53
C HIS A 48 -5.33 -3.95 9.68
N LEU A 49 -5.63 -5.02 8.93
CA LEU A 49 -6.95 -5.65 8.92
C LEU A 49 -7.39 -6.13 10.30
N ALA A 50 -6.47 -6.56 11.16
CA ALA A 50 -6.78 -7.01 12.53
C ALA A 50 -7.32 -5.88 13.43
N SER A 51 -7.06 -4.62 13.09
CA SER A 51 -7.53 -3.45 13.85
C SER A 51 -8.90 -2.94 13.40
N HIS A 52 -9.52 -3.61 12.42
CA HIS A 52 -10.82 -3.23 11.87
C HIS A 52 -11.98 -3.95 12.59
N ILE A 53 -13.21 -3.50 12.37
CA ILE A 53 -14.40 -4.20 12.87
C ILE A 53 -14.48 -5.62 12.28
N ASP A 54 -15.04 -6.56 13.04
CA ASP A 54 -15.04 -8.00 12.73
C ASP A 54 -15.43 -8.34 11.29
N GLY A 55 -16.49 -7.72 10.76
CA GLY A 55 -16.95 -7.96 9.39
C GLY A 55 -15.98 -7.51 8.28
N CYS A 56 -14.90 -6.80 8.60
CA CYS A 56 -13.84 -6.48 7.64
C CYS A 56 -12.94 -7.68 7.36
N ALA A 57 -12.70 -8.54 8.35
CA ALA A 57 -11.78 -9.68 8.24
C ALA A 57 -12.20 -10.64 7.11
N ASP A 58 -13.50 -10.75 6.84
CA ASP A 58 -14.00 -11.59 5.76
C ASP A 58 -14.02 -10.85 4.42
N LYS A 59 -14.43 -9.57 4.42
CA LYS A 59 -14.71 -8.79 3.21
C LYS A 59 -13.50 -8.16 2.53
N PHE A 60 -12.46 -7.84 3.29
CA PHE A 60 -11.29 -7.08 2.80
C PHE A 60 -9.98 -7.86 2.92
N SER A 61 -10.07 -9.18 3.11
CA SER A 61 -8.91 -10.05 3.33
C SER A 61 -8.33 -10.59 2.03
N PHE A 62 -7.01 -10.46 1.91
CA PHE A 62 -6.23 -11.14 0.88
C PHE A 62 -6.36 -12.67 0.95
N ASN A 63 -6.59 -13.25 2.12
CA ASN A 63 -6.67 -14.72 2.26
C ASN A 63 -7.95 -15.30 1.65
N TRP A 64 -8.99 -14.48 1.51
CA TRP A 64 -10.29 -14.88 0.94
C TRP A 64 -10.51 -14.34 -0.48
N THR A 65 -9.49 -13.74 -1.08
CA THR A 65 -9.56 -13.17 -2.43
C THR A 65 -8.80 -14.04 -3.41
N GLU A 66 -9.42 -14.38 -4.53
CA GLU A 66 -8.78 -15.16 -5.57
C GLU A 66 -7.77 -14.31 -6.37
N ASN A 67 -6.80 -14.97 -7.01
CA ASN A 67 -5.85 -14.34 -7.94
C ASN A 67 -4.95 -13.23 -7.36
N VAL A 68 -4.77 -13.18 -6.03
CA VAL A 68 -3.84 -12.23 -5.36
C VAL A 68 -2.59 -12.90 -4.78
N GLY A 69 -2.41 -14.21 -4.99
CA GLY A 69 -1.29 -14.98 -4.42
C GLY A 69 -1.23 -14.87 -2.89
N ARG A 70 -0.03 -15.02 -2.30
CA ARG A 70 0.19 -14.84 -0.86
C ARG A 70 0.56 -13.39 -0.50
N THR A 71 -0.08 -12.42 -1.15
CA THR A 71 0.20 -11.00 -0.92
C THR A 71 -0.13 -10.60 0.52
N CYS A 72 0.76 -9.79 1.12
CA CYS A 72 0.56 -9.24 2.47
C CYS A 72 -0.06 -7.84 2.45
N GLY A 73 0.31 -7.01 1.48
CA GLY A 73 -0.10 -5.60 1.41
C GLY A 73 0.68 -4.65 2.33
N GLU A 74 1.41 -5.16 3.32
CA GLU A 74 2.08 -4.38 4.39
C GLU A 74 3.54 -4.01 4.08
N ILE A 75 4.14 -4.61 3.05
CA ILE A 75 5.60 -4.62 2.86
C ILE A 75 6.19 -3.21 2.68
N VAL A 76 5.37 -2.25 2.23
CA VAL A 76 5.78 -0.84 2.08
C VAL A 76 6.06 -0.15 3.43
N GLU A 77 5.49 -0.67 4.53
CA GLU A 77 5.61 -0.08 5.87
C GLU A 77 6.49 -0.91 6.81
N SER A 78 6.60 -2.22 6.57
CA SER A 78 7.38 -3.11 7.45
C SER A 78 8.87 -2.73 7.56
N ASN A 79 9.44 -2.08 6.54
CA ASN A 79 10.83 -1.63 6.56
C ASN A 79 11.05 -0.38 7.43
N TRP A 80 9.99 0.34 7.83
CA TRP A 80 10.10 1.59 8.58
C TRP A 80 10.80 1.40 9.93
N ALA A 81 10.60 0.25 10.58
CA ALA A 81 11.31 -0.08 11.82
C ALA A 81 12.84 0.00 11.65
N SER A 82 13.36 -0.48 10.52
CA SER A 82 14.79 -0.38 10.19
C SER A 82 15.21 1.02 9.74
N LEU A 83 14.35 1.71 8.97
CA LEU A 83 14.63 3.06 8.48
C LEU A 83 14.60 4.13 9.57
N ASN A 84 13.86 3.91 10.65
CA ASN A 84 13.81 4.83 11.79
C ASN A 84 15.21 5.07 12.41
N LEU A 85 16.10 4.08 12.34
CA LEU A 85 17.49 4.22 12.80
C LEU A 85 18.30 5.23 11.97
N LEU A 86 17.90 5.46 10.71
CA LEU A 86 18.53 6.43 9.82
C LEU A 86 17.97 7.85 9.98
N ALA A 87 16.86 8.02 10.70
CA ALA A 87 16.20 9.31 10.85
C ALA A 87 17.13 10.37 11.47
N THR A 88 17.90 9.99 12.50
CA THR A 88 18.89 10.88 13.14
C THR A 88 20.16 11.00 12.30
N ALA A 89 20.63 9.90 11.71
CA ALA A 89 21.85 9.86 10.91
C ALA A 89 21.76 10.73 9.65
N THR A 90 20.58 10.81 9.04
CA THR A 90 20.34 11.58 7.80
C THR A 90 19.86 13.00 8.03
N ARG A 91 19.73 13.45 9.29
CA ARG A 91 19.12 14.75 9.63
C ARG A 91 19.92 15.94 9.11
N GLU A 92 21.24 15.91 9.28
CA GLU A 92 22.15 17.00 8.90
C GLU A 92 22.74 16.82 7.48
N MET A 93 22.36 15.76 6.77
CA MET A 93 22.84 15.49 5.42
C MET A 93 22.24 16.48 4.42
N GLY A 94 23.04 16.89 3.43
CA GLY A 94 22.52 17.63 2.27
C GLY A 94 21.49 16.82 1.48
N TRP A 95 20.60 17.49 0.74
CA TRP A 95 19.45 16.87 0.09
C TRP A 95 19.80 15.66 -0.78
N GLY A 96 20.84 15.76 -1.61
CA GLY A 96 21.30 14.66 -2.46
C GLY A 96 21.79 13.46 -1.64
N HIS A 97 22.74 13.71 -0.73
CA HIS A 97 23.30 12.66 0.13
C HIS A 97 22.25 11.98 1.01
N ARG A 98 21.28 12.73 1.53
CA ARG A 98 20.15 12.17 2.29
C ARG A 98 19.33 11.20 1.44
N ARG A 99 18.98 11.60 0.21
CA ARG A 99 18.22 10.77 -0.71
C ARG A 99 18.97 9.50 -1.06
N ASP A 100 20.25 9.61 -1.39
CA ASP A 100 21.07 8.45 -1.76
C ASP A 100 21.23 7.47 -0.58
N THR A 101 21.47 7.98 0.63
CA THR A 101 21.57 7.16 1.84
C THR A 101 20.28 6.38 2.14
N LEU A 102 19.13 7.03 2.02
CA LEU A 102 17.83 6.37 2.23
C LEU A 102 17.55 5.33 1.15
N ASN A 103 17.89 5.63 -0.11
CA ASN A 103 17.73 4.68 -1.21
C ASN A 103 18.62 3.44 -1.02
N ASP A 104 19.89 3.62 -0.65
CA ASP A 104 20.81 2.50 -0.38
C ASP A 104 20.29 1.60 0.74
N ALA A 105 19.76 2.18 1.81
CA ALA A 105 19.16 1.40 2.90
C ALA A 105 17.93 0.60 2.46
N MET A 106 17.06 1.20 1.64
CA MET A 106 15.88 0.52 1.09
C MET A 106 16.29 -0.59 0.10
N LEU A 107 17.30 -0.36 -0.74
CA LEU A 107 17.86 -1.36 -1.65
C LEU A 107 18.48 -2.52 -0.88
N PHE A 108 19.22 -2.24 0.19
CA PHE A 108 19.77 -3.26 1.07
C PHE A 108 18.66 -4.09 1.74
N HIS A 109 17.57 -3.46 2.19
CA HIS A 109 16.42 -4.17 2.72
C HIS A 109 15.78 -5.09 1.65
N ASN A 110 15.68 -4.64 0.41
CA ASN A 110 15.20 -5.48 -0.70
C ASN A 110 16.14 -6.64 -1.01
N TRP A 111 17.45 -6.40 -1.02
CA TRP A 111 18.46 -7.45 -1.21
C TRP A 111 18.37 -8.51 -0.13
N ARG A 112 18.38 -8.11 1.16
CA ARG A 112 18.27 -9.04 2.30
C ARG A 112 17.03 -9.91 2.22
N LYS A 113 15.90 -9.35 1.79
CA LYS A 113 14.69 -10.16 1.55
C LYS A 113 14.96 -11.16 0.44
N ALA A 114 15.32 -10.70 -0.75
CA ALA A 114 15.50 -11.54 -1.93
C ALA A 114 16.48 -12.71 -1.71
N THR A 115 17.54 -12.50 -0.91
CA THR A 115 18.51 -13.56 -0.61
C THR A 115 18.08 -14.49 0.52
N ASN A 116 17.22 -14.04 1.43
CA ASN A 116 16.84 -14.81 2.62
C ASN A 116 15.43 -15.44 2.52
N GLU A 117 14.66 -15.21 1.45
CA GLU A 117 13.33 -15.84 1.27
C GLU A 117 13.37 -17.37 1.08
N GLY A 118 14.55 -17.99 1.09
CA GLY A 118 14.75 -19.45 1.06
C GLY A 118 15.31 -20.06 2.35
N GLU A 119 15.64 -19.24 3.36
CA GLU A 119 16.17 -19.70 4.65
C GLU A 119 15.07 -19.58 5.71
N ALA A 120 14.09 -20.49 5.66
CA ALA A 120 13.07 -20.67 6.69
C ALA A 120 13.13 -22.10 7.23
#